data_AF-U6D209-F1
#
_entry.id   AF-U6D209-F1
#
_cell.length_a   1.000
_cell.length_b   1.000
_cell.length_c   1.000
_cell.angle_alpha   90.00
_cell.angle_beta   90.00
_cell.angle_gamma   90.00
#
_symmetry.space_group_name_H-M   'P 1'
#
loop_
_entity.id
_entity.type
_entity.pdbx_description
1 polymer ?
#
loop_
_entity_poly.entity_id
_entity_poly.type
_entity_poly.pdbx_seq_one_letter_code
_entity_poly.pdbx_strand_id
1 'polypeptide(L)'
;VPYDERPLPASRKQPAAAALEPEKSDTDISEAPRGGAAGEPEPLTEKALREAGPAVDVLGESLVAGACSRTWACREDALLALYKRLMETPTGAPKDELKSTLRASVLLVRRALRDIVTPVFQASLKLLKMMITQYIPKHKLSKLETAHCVERAIPVLLTRTGDSSARLRVVASNFIQEMALFKEVRSLQIIPSYLVQPLKANTSNHLAMSQVGLLARLLKDLGTGSSGFSIDNVMKFSVSALEHRVYEVREAAVRVILDMYKQHRALILDYLPPDDTSTRKNVLYKTIFEGFAKIDGRPTDAEIRAQKKAATEEAEKRKKEEIKALQGQLAALKDTEVETQGKGAPPVEADSQDTQGGKAAPPPAAEGPDNHYLENLCIFCGERSEAFTEEGLDLHYWKHCLMLTRCAHCKQVVEISSLTEHLLTECDRKDGFGKCYRCSEAVLKEELPRHIKTKACNPAKPEKLANRCPLCHENFSPGEEAWKAHLMGPAGCTMNLRKTRVLHRAPAPPPAGKGPAVAKAGTSGSKVGSKIPTPKGPGKSSGRTYTKR
;
A
#
# COMPACT_ATOMS: atom_id res chain seq x y z
N VAL A 1 -2.15 36.42 -14.47
CA VAL A 1 -3.55 36.11 -14.80
C VAL A 1 -4.09 35.22 -13.69
N PRO A 2 -5.29 35.49 -13.14
CA PRO A 2 -5.55 35.32 -11.71
C PRO A 2 -6.09 33.94 -11.28
N TYR A 3 -6.28 33.82 -9.97
CA TYR A 3 -7.00 32.75 -9.27
C TYR A 3 -8.32 32.36 -9.97
N ASP A 4 -8.65 31.07 -9.95
CA ASP A 4 -10.01 30.57 -10.18
C ASP A 4 -10.45 29.82 -8.90
N GLU A 5 -11.04 30.56 -7.96
CA GLU A 5 -11.78 29.98 -6.84
C GLU A 5 -13.17 29.59 -7.33
N ARG A 6 -13.42 28.29 -7.52
CA ARG A 6 -14.78 27.77 -7.73
C ARG A 6 -15.10 26.66 -6.73
N PRO A 7 -16.15 26.84 -5.90
CA PRO A 7 -16.65 25.77 -5.04
C PRO A 7 -17.17 24.57 -5.82
N LEU A 8 -17.19 23.41 -5.17
CA LEU A 8 -17.74 22.17 -5.71
C LEU A 8 -19.24 22.34 -6.07
N PRO A 9 -19.70 21.90 -7.24
CA PRO A 9 -21.11 22.00 -7.61
C PRO A 9 -21.95 21.00 -6.82
N ALA A 10 -22.76 21.52 -5.88
CA ALA A 10 -23.80 20.76 -5.21
C ALA A 10 -24.94 20.40 -6.19
N SER A 11 -25.48 19.19 -6.04
CA SER A 11 -26.49 18.62 -6.95
C SER A 11 -27.81 19.40 -6.95
N ARG A 12 -28.06 20.18 -8.00
CA ARG A 12 -29.36 20.86 -8.21
C ARG A 12 -30.17 20.16 -9.30
N LYS A 13 -31.24 19.46 -8.90
CA LYS A 13 -32.29 18.95 -9.81
C LYS A 13 -32.94 20.14 -10.54
N GLN A 14 -33.17 20.02 -11.86
CA GLN A 14 -34.21 20.79 -12.56
C GLN A 14 -34.80 20.00 -13.76
N PRO A 15 -35.99 20.39 -14.27
CA PRO A 15 -36.97 19.45 -14.83
C PRO A 15 -37.04 19.41 -16.36
N ALA A 16 -38.06 18.71 -16.87
CA ALA A 16 -38.21 18.27 -18.25
C ALA A 16 -38.81 19.30 -19.24
N ALA A 17 -38.72 18.91 -20.52
CA ALA A 17 -39.53 19.30 -21.69
C ALA A 17 -39.29 20.67 -22.36
N ALA A 18 -38.75 20.61 -23.58
CA ALA A 18 -39.32 21.23 -24.79
C ALA A 18 -38.78 20.50 -26.03
N ALA A 19 -39.63 20.31 -27.06
CA ALA A 19 -39.30 19.57 -28.28
C ALA A 19 -38.61 20.44 -29.34
N LEU A 20 -37.86 19.81 -30.25
CA LEU A 20 -37.50 20.33 -31.59
C LEU A 20 -37.14 19.13 -32.50
N GLU A 21 -37.86 18.99 -33.61
CA GLU A 21 -37.67 17.97 -34.66
C GLU A 21 -36.40 18.23 -35.50
N PRO A 22 -35.81 17.18 -36.09
CA PRO A 22 -35.03 17.32 -37.33
C PRO A 22 -35.53 16.39 -38.47
N GLU A 23 -35.53 16.92 -39.70
CA GLU A 23 -35.94 16.19 -40.90
C GLU A 23 -34.93 15.11 -41.37
N LYS A 24 -35.42 14.24 -42.27
CA LYS A 24 -34.72 13.07 -42.83
C LYS A 24 -33.63 13.44 -43.84
N SER A 25 -32.58 12.62 -43.90
CA SER A 25 -32.05 12.12 -45.17
C SER A 25 -31.39 10.74 -44.99
N ASP A 26 -31.68 9.82 -45.91
CA ASP A 26 -31.31 8.40 -45.83
C ASP A 26 -29.93 8.13 -46.45
N THR A 27 -29.18 7.15 -45.90
CA THR A 27 -28.43 6.17 -46.71
C THR A 27 -27.99 4.96 -45.88
N ASP A 28 -28.31 3.76 -46.37
CA ASP A 28 -28.08 2.46 -45.71
C ASP A 28 -26.60 2.06 -45.54
N ILE A 29 -26.22 1.66 -44.33
CA ILE A 29 -25.40 0.45 -44.07
C ILE A 29 -25.90 -0.21 -42.78
N SER A 30 -26.17 -1.52 -42.81
CA SER A 30 -26.83 -2.26 -41.73
C SER A 30 -26.02 -2.35 -40.42
N GLU A 31 -26.56 -1.81 -39.32
CA GLU A 31 -26.21 -2.20 -37.95
C GLU A 31 -27.41 -2.88 -37.25
N ALA A 32 -27.12 -3.80 -36.33
CA ALA A 32 -28.12 -4.48 -35.51
C ALA A 32 -28.86 -3.52 -34.56
N PRO A 33 -30.07 -3.87 -34.07
CA PRO A 33 -30.92 -2.91 -33.35
C PRO A 33 -30.28 -2.32 -32.09
N ARG A 34 -29.94 -1.03 -32.15
CA ARG A 34 -29.62 -0.21 -30.97
C ARG A 34 -30.90 0.41 -30.42
N GLY A 35 -31.01 0.47 -29.10
CA GLY A 35 -31.91 1.43 -28.42
C GLY A 35 -33.36 0.99 -28.29
N GLY A 36 -33.62 -0.02 -27.45
CA GLY A 36 -34.91 -0.09 -26.74
C GLY A 36 -35.10 1.16 -25.88
N ALA A 37 -36.36 1.57 -25.68
CA ALA A 37 -36.72 2.81 -25.02
C ALA A 37 -36.14 2.92 -23.59
N ALA A 38 -35.90 4.17 -23.14
CA ALA A 38 -35.35 4.46 -21.83
C ALA A 38 -36.30 4.04 -20.70
N GLY A 39 -36.14 2.81 -20.20
CA GLY A 39 -36.87 2.28 -19.04
C GLY A 39 -36.83 0.76 -18.93
N GLU A 40 -36.91 0.03 -20.04
CA GLU A 40 -37.00 -1.44 -20.00
C GLU A 40 -35.64 -2.13 -20.15
N PRO A 41 -35.32 -3.13 -19.32
CA PRO A 41 -34.09 -3.89 -19.46
C PRO A 41 -34.14 -4.78 -20.71
N GLU A 42 -33.03 -4.79 -21.45
CA GLU A 42 -32.77 -5.70 -22.56
C GLU A 42 -33.06 -7.18 -22.22
N PRO A 43 -33.52 -8.00 -23.18
CA PRO A 43 -33.87 -9.39 -22.95
C PRO A 43 -32.67 -10.22 -22.49
N LEU A 44 -32.95 -11.25 -21.68
CA LEU A 44 -31.92 -12.11 -21.10
C LEU A 44 -31.11 -12.84 -22.17
N THR A 45 -29.80 -12.58 -22.22
CA THR A 45 -28.88 -13.39 -23.04
C THR A 45 -28.90 -14.86 -22.60
N GLU A 46 -28.63 -15.79 -23.52
CA GLU A 46 -28.52 -17.24 -23.26
C GLU A 46 -27.65 -17.58 -22.03
N LYS A 47 -26.51 -16.88 -21.88
CA LYS A 47 -25.64 -17.04 -20.70
C LYS A 47 -26.32 -16.60 -19.39
N ALA A 48 -27.12 -15.53 -19.43
CA ALA A 48 -27.87 -15.04 -18.27
C ALA A 48 -29.05 -15.97 -17.94
N LEU A 49 -29.77 -16.49 -18.95
CA LEU A 49 -30.78 -17.54 -18.76
C LEU A 49 -30.19 -18.79 -18.10
N ARG A 50 -29.00 -19.24 -18.53
CA ARG A 50 -28.34 -20.39 -17.89
C ARG A 50 -27.86 -20.13 -16.45
N GLU A 51 -27.49 -18.89 -16.11
CA GLU A 51 -26.97 -18.53 -14.78
C GLU A 51 -28.07 -18.12 -13.78
N ALA A 52 -29.18 -17.54 -14.25
CA ALA A 52 -30.23 -16.94 -13.45
C ALA A 52 -31.66 -17.37 -13.84
N GLY A 53 -31.83 -18.23 -14.84
CA GLY A 53 -33.12 -18.81 -15.25
C GLY A 53 -33.95 -19.39 -14.10
N PRO A 54 -33.37 -20.19 -13.18
CA PRO A 54 -34.10 -20.68 -11.99
C PRO A 54 -34.59 -19.59 -11.02
N ALA A 55 -34.18 -18.33 -11.22
CA ALA A 55 -34.73 -17.18 -10.49
C ALA A 55 -35.87 -16.48 -11.25
N VAL A 56 -36.05 -16.73 -12.56
CA VAL A 56 -37.12 -16.13 -13.38
C VAL A 56 -38.49 -16.58 -12.88
N ASP A 57 -38.67 -17.88 -12.65
CA ASP A 57 -39.95 -18.47 -12.20
C ASP A 57 -40.42 -17.92 -10.83
N VAL A 58 -39.49 -17.44 -10.01
CA VAL A 58 -39.74 -16.99 -8.63
C VAL A 58 -39.75 -15.47 -8.49
N LEU A 59 -38.83 -14.78 -9.17
CA LEU A 59 -38.65 -13.33 -9.07
C LEU A 59 -39.33 -12.55 -10.21
N GLY A 60 -39.69 -13.23 -11.31
CA GLY A 60 -40.23 -12.63 -12.52
C GLY A 60 -39.14 -12.18 -13.49
N GLU A 61 -39.40 -12.34 -14.79
CA GLU A 61 -38.43 -12.07 -15.86
C GLU A 61 -37.90 -10.64 -15.83
N SER A 62 -38.77 -9.64 -15.68
CA SER A 62 -38.39 -8.21 -15.65
C SER A 62 -37.32 -7.89 -14.59
N LEU A 63 -37.43 -8.46 -13.38
CA LEU A 63 -36.46 -8.24 -12.30
C LEU A 63 -35.12 -8.92 -12.61
N VAL A 64 -35.16 -10.15 -13.13
CA VAL A 64 -33.95 -10.91 -13.49
C VAL A 64 -33.23 -10.29 -14.71
N ALA A 65 -33.98 -9.79 -15.69
CA ALA A 65 -33.47 -9.01 -16.82
C ALA A 65 -32.78 -7.73 -16.35
N GLY A 66 -33.44 -6.95 -15.46
CA GLY A 66 -32.85 -5.77 -14.82
C GLY A 66 -31.52 -6.09 -14.13
N ALA A 67 -31.48 -7.13 -13.30
CA ALA A 67 -30.28 -7.60 -12.61
C ALA A 67 -29.16 -8.14 -13.54
N CYS A 68 -29.49 -8.47 -14.80
CA CYS A 68 -28.55 -8.99 -15.78
C CYS A 68 -28.13 -7.98 -16.87
N SER A 69 -28.83 -6.84 -16.98
CA SER A 69 -28.64 -5.80 -17.99
C SER A 69 -27.21 -5.26 -18.08
N ARG A 70 -26.75 -4.91 -19.28
CA ARG A 70 -25.52 -4.13 -19.51
C ARG A 70 -25.53 -2.79 -18.77
N THR A 71 -26.70 -2.16 -18.65
CA THR A 71 -26.87 -0.89 -17.93
C THR A 71 -26.75 -1.09 -16.42
N TRP A 72 -25.72 -0.50 -15.82
CA TRP A 72 -25.41 -0.72 -14.40
C TRP A 72 -26.47 -0.17 -13.44
N ALA A 73 -27.14 0.94 -13.81
CA ALA A 73 -28.24 1.51 -13.03
C ALA A 73 -29.39 0.50 -12.90
N CYS A 74 -29.83 -0.10 -14.02
CA CYS A 74 -30.84 -1.16 -14.02
C CYS A 74 -30.47 -2.36 -13.13
N ARG A 75 -29.18 -2.72 -13.04
CA ARG A 75 -28.70 -3.78 -12.13
C ARG A 75 -28.79 -3.39 -10.67
N GLU A 76 -28.43 -2.15 -10.33
CA GLU A 76 -28.59 -1.63 -8.96
C GLU A 76 -30.07 -1.52 -8.58
N ASP A 77 -30.89 -0.90 -9.44
CA ASP A 77 -32.33 -0.74 -9.24
C ASP A 77 -33.03 -2.08 -9.05
N ALA A 78 -32.68 -3.11 -9.82
CA ALA A 78 -33.22 -4.46 -9.63
C ALA A 78 -32.86 -5.09 -8.27
N LEU A 79 -31.64 -4.86 -7.76
CA LEU A 79 -31.23 -5.32 -6.43
C LEU A 79 -31.93 -4.54 -5.31
N LEU A 80 -32.16 -3.23 -5.50
CA LEU A 80 -32.90 -2.38 -4.57
C LEU A 80 -34.41 -2.69 -4.56
N ALA A 81 -35.00 -2.99 -5.72
CA ALA A 81 -36.36 -3.47 -5.85
C ALA A 81 -36.54 -4.84 -5.18
N LEU A 82 -35.58 -5.76 -5.35
CA LEU A 82 -35.56 -7.05 -4.66
C LEU A 82 -35.40 -6.91 -3.15
N TYR A 83 -34.53 -6.00 -2.69
CA TYR A 83 -34.41 -5.65 -1.27
C TYR A 83 -35.77 -5.20 -0.70
N LYS A 84 -36.46 -4.30 -1.41
CA LYS A 84 -37.77 -3.79 -1.00
C LYS A 84 -38.81 -4.91 -0.93
N ARG A 85 -38.94 -5.72 -1.99
CA ARG A 85 -39.86 -6.88 -2.07
C ARG A 85 -39.67 -7.87 -0.91
N LEU A 86 -38.42 -8.21 -0.58
CA LEU A 86 -38.12 -9.11 0.55
C LEU A 86 -38.48 -8.49 1.91
N MET A 87 -38.22 -7.19 2.10
CA MET A 87 -38.60 -6.48 3.33
C MET A 87 -40.12 -6.39 3.51
N GLU A 88 -40.87 -6.18 2.42
CA GLU A 88 -42.33 -6.07 2.40
C GLU A 88 -43.06 -7.42 2.46
N THR A 89 -42.35 -8.54 2.31
CA THR A 89 -42.95 -9.89 2.35
C THR A 89 -43.63 -10.17 3.71
N PRO A 90 -44.90 -10.60 3.76
CA PRO A 90 -45.62 -10.81 5.03
C PRO A 90 -45.13 -12.04 5.80
N THR A 91 -45.19 -11.99 7.13
CA THR A 91 -44.71 -13.07 8.02
C THR A 91 -45.52 -14.37 7.93
N GLY A 92 -46.75 -14.32 7.41
CA GLY A 92 -47.63 -15.48 7.22
C GLY A 92 -47.46 -16.23 5.89
N ALA A 93 -46.53 -15.81 5.02
CA ALA A 93 -46.32 -16.48 3.73
C ALA A 93 -45.80 -17.93 3.88
N PRO A 94 -46.12 -18.85 2.96
CA PRO A 94 -45.65 -20.24 2.99
C PRO A 94 -44.12 -20.35 3.08
N LYS A 95 -43.62 -21.20 3.98
CA LYS A 95 -42.17 -21.34 4.22
C LYS A 95 -41.38 -21.74 2.99
N ASP A 96 -41.96 -22.52 2.08
CA ASP A 96 -41.25 -22.98 0.90
C ASP A 96 -41.20 -21.93 -0.22
N GLU A 97 -42.19 -21.04 -0.32
CA GLU A 97 -42.12 -19.82 -1.14
C GLU A 97 -41.04 -18.87 -0.60
N LEU A 98 -40.99 -18.66 0.71
CA LEU A 98 -39.97 -17.84 1.37
C LEU A 98 -38.54 -18.37 1.13
N LYS A 99 -38.34 -19.69 1.27
CA LYS A 99 -37.05 -20.35 0.94
C LYS A 99 -36.72 -20.23 -0.55
N SER A 100 -37.70 -20.41 -1.44
CA SER A 100 -37.48 -20.33 -2.89
C SER A 100 -37.10 -18.91 -3.32
N THR A 101 -37.80 -17.91 -2.80
CA THR A 101 -37.52 -16.48 -3.01
C THR A 101 -36.13 -16.11 -2.48
N LEU A 102 -35.75 -16.60 -1.29
CA LEU A 102 -34.41 -16.43 -0.74
C LEU A 102 -33.34 -17.05 -1.65
N ARG A 103 -33.51 -18.31 -2.08
CA ARG A 103 -32.54 -19.03 -2.93
C ARG A 103 -32.38 -18.38 -4.31
N ALA A 104 -33.47 -17.95 -4.94
CA ALA A 104 -33.45 -17.16 -6.17
C ALA A 104 -32.71 -15.83 -5.97
N SER A 105 -32.95 -15.14 -4.85
CA SER A 105 -32.24 -13.89 -4.49
C SER A 105 -30.74 -14.11 -4.29
N VAL A 106 -30.33 -15.24 -3.70
CA VAL A 106 -28.90 -15.61 -3.55
C VAL A 106 -28.21 -15.79 -4.91
N LEU A 107 -28.91 -16.24 -5.96
CA LEU A 107 -28.33 -16.33 -7.31
C LEU A 107 -27.99 -14.94 -7.86
N LEU A 108 -28.92 -13.99 -7.75
CA LEU A 108 -28.69 -12.61 -8.20
C LEU A 108 -27.62 -11.89 -7.37
N VAL A 109 -27.63 -12.07 -6.05
CA VAL A 109 -26.54 -11.58 -5.16
C VAL A 109 -25.19 -12.17 -5.57
N ARG A 110 -25.09 -13.49 -5.80
CA ARG A 110 -23.84 -14.16 -6.19
C ARG A 110 -23.29 -13.64 -7.54
N ARG A 111 -24.17 -13.23 -8.45
CA ARG A 111 -23.82 -12.56 -9.70
C ARG A 111 -23.34 -11.13 -9.44
N ALA A 112 -24.11 -10.31 -8.73
CA ALA A 112 -23.79 -8.91 -8.44
C ALA A 112 -22.55 -8.72 -7.54
N LEU A 113 -22.20 -9.70 -6.70
CA LEU A 113 -20.93 -9.75 -5.97
C LEU A 113 -19.70 -9.77 -6.90
N ARG A 114 -19.86 -10.12 -8.18
CA ARG A 114 -18.82 -10.10 -9.22
C ARG A 114 -18.84 -8.82 -10.06
N ASP A 115 -19.74 -7.88 -9.77
CA ASP A 115 -19.86 -6.67 -10.60
C ASP A 115 -18.61 -5.79 -10.50
N ILE A 116 -18.25 -5.19 -11.63
CA ILE A 116 -17.14 -4.23 -11.74
C ILE A 116 -17.57 -2.84 -11.24
N VAL A 117 -18.88 -2.56 -11.28
CA VAL A 117 -19.47 -1.28 -10.87
C VAL A 117 -19.72 -1.28 -9.36
N THR A 118 -19.09 -0.32 -8.66
CA THR A 118 -19.12 -0.24 -7.19
C THR A 118 -20.54 -0.12 -6.60
N PRO A 119 -21.44 0.75 -7.09
CA PRO A 119 -22.82 0.80 -6.62
C PRO A 119 -23.54 -0.56 -6.66
N VAL A 120 -23.50 -1.28 -7.78
CA VAL A 120 -24.10 -2.62 -7.92
C VAL A 120 -23.51 -3.62 -6.93
N PHE A 121 -22.17 -3.60 -6.75
CA PHE A 121 -21.50 -4.42 -5.73
C PHE A 121 -21.98 -4.06 -4.32
N GLN A 122 -22.07 -2.78 -3.95
CA GLN A 122 -22.54 -2.33 -2.64
C GLN A 122 -24.03 -2.67 -2.39
N ALA A 123 -24.89 -2.54 -3.41
CA ALA A 123 -26.28 -2.98 -3.35
C ALA A 123 -26.39 -4.49 -3.08
N SER A 124 -25.52 -5.30 -3.68
CA SER A 124 -25.46 -6.75 -3.41
C SER A 124 -25.04 -7.08 -1.97
N LEU A 125 -24.10 -6.33 -1.39
CA LEU A 125 -23.71 -6.46 0.02
C LEU A 125 -24.86 -6.08 0.97
N LYS A 126 -25.54 -4.97 0.68
CA LYS A 126 -26.71 -4.49 1.45
C LYS A 126 -27.85 -5.52 1.42
N LEU A 127 -28.13 -6.08 0.25
CA LEU A 127 -29.13 -7.14 0.07
C LEU A 127 -28.74 -8.41 0.84
N LEU A 128 -27.50 -8.91 0.69
CA LEU A 128 -27.01 -10.09 1.41
C LEU A 128 -27.07 -9.92 2.93
N LYS A 129 -26.65 -8.76 3.46
CA LYS A 129 -26.73 -8.44 4.89
C LYS A 129 -28.17 -8.46 5.39
N MET A 130 -29.11 -7.83 4.67
CA MET A 130 -30.52 -7.84 5.05
C MET A 130 -31.12 -9.25 5.00
N MET A 131 -30.80 -10.05 3.98
CA MET A 131 -31.25 -11.45 3.88
C MET A 131 -30.83 -12.28 5.09
N ILE A 132 -29.57 -12.16 5.51
CA ILE A 132 -29.00 -12.90 6.66
C ILE A 132 -29.52 -12.37 8.01
N THR A 133 -29.52 -11.05 8.19
CA THR A 133 -29.72 -10.42 9.52
C THR A 133 -31.17 -10.02 9.81
N GLN A 134 -32.03 -9.92 8.79
CA GLN A 134 -33.41 -9.45 8.94
C GLN A 134 -34.41 -10.45 8.36
N TYR A 135 -34.28 -10.85 7.08
CA TYR A 135 -35.26 -11.72 6.43
C TYR A 135 -35.33 -13.11 7.07
N ILE A 136 -34.19 -13.82 7.20
CA ILE A 136 -34.16 -15.15 7.81
C ILE A 136 -34.72 -15.15 9.25
N PRO A 137 -34.30 -14.24 10.16
CA PRO A 137 -34.88 -14.13 11.50
C PRO A 137 -36.38 -13.77 11.50
N LYS A 138 -36.80 -12.76 10.72
CA LYS A 138 -38.21 -12.30 10.61
C LYS A 138 -39.15 -13.44 10.24
N HIS A 139 -38.73 -14.30 9.31
CA HIS A 139 -39.52 -15.41 8.79
C HIS A 139 -39.25 -16.75 9.51
N LYS A 140 -38.40 -16.76 10.54
CA LYS A 140 -38.01 -17.97 11.31
C LYS A 140 -37.60 -19.13 10.40
N LEU A 141 -36.78 -18.83 9.39
CA LEU A 141 -36.18 -19.83 8.50
C LEU A 141 -35.06 -20.59 9.23
N SER A 142 -34.63 -21.73 8.68
CA SER A 142 -33.67 -22.58 9.37
C SER A 142 -32.23 -22.07 9.23
N LYS A 143 -31.32 -22.58 10.07
CA LYS A 143 -29.88 -22.31 9.94
C LYS A 143 -29.30 -22.76 8.59
N LEU A 144 -29.95 -23.69 7.88
CA LEU A 144 -29.54 -24.14 6.54
C LEU A 144 -29.72 -23.04 5.49
N GLU A 145 -30.73 -22.18 5.65
CA GLU A 145 -30.90 -21.01 4.78
C GLU A 145 -29.77 -19.99 5.00
N THR A 146 -29.35 -19.74 6.25
CA THR A 146 -28.20 -18.89 6.56
C THR A 146 -26.91 -19.47 6.01
N ALA A 147 -26.67 -20.78 6.21
CA ALA A 147 -25.51 -21.49 5.67
C ALA A 147 -25.46 -21.35 4.13
N HIS A 148 -26.58 -21.57 3.44
CA HIS A 148 -26.68 -21.40 2.00
C HIS A 148 -26.32 -19.98 1.54
N CYS A 149 -26.82 -18.93 2.19
CA CYS A 149 -26.43 -17.56 1.87
C CYS A 149 -24.91 -17.34 1.98
N VAL A 150 -24.30 -17.83 3.07
CA VAL A 150 -22.87 -17.66 3.36
C VAL A 150 -21.99 -18.46 2.39
N GLU A 151 -22.26 -19.75 2.20
CA GLU A 151 -21.50 -20.64 1.29
C GLU A 151 -21.53 -20.17 -0.17
N ARG A 152 -22.67 -19.60 -0.62
CA ARG A 152 -22.81 -19.10 -1.99
C ARG A 152 -22.15 -17.74 -2.19
N ALA A 153 -21.98 -16.94 -1.14
CA ALA A 153 -21.36 -15.61 -1.19
C ALA A 153 -19.84 -15.63 -0.91
N ILE A 154 -19.39 -16.34 0.13
CA ILE A 154 -18.01 -16.24 0.66
C ILE A 154 -16.92 -16.52 -0.37
N PRO A 155 -16.96 -17.58 -1.20
CA PRO A 155 -15.94 -17.81 -2.21
C PRO A 155 -15.83 -16.67 -3.24
N VAL A 156 -16.95 -15.97 -3.52
CA VAL A 156 -16.96 -14.81 -4.42
C VAL A 156 -16.41 -13.59 -3.72
N LEU A 157 -16.84 -13.32 -2.47
CA LEU A 157 -16.31 -12.23 -1.65
C LEU A 157 -14.80 -12.33 -1.43
N LEU A 158 -14.30 -13.52 -1.11
CA LEU A 158 -12.86 -13.77 -1.00
C LEU A 158 -12.13 -13.48 -2.31
N THR A 159 -12.69 -13.89 -3.45
CA THR A 159 -12.10 -13.52 -4.77
C THR A 159 -12.03 -11.99 -4.94
N ARG A 160 -13.02 -11.23 -4.43
CA ARG A 160 -13.00 -9.74 -4.45
C ARG A 160 -11.99 -9.11 -3.49
N THR A 161 -11.46 -9.82 -2.49
CA THR A 161 -10.33 -9.30 -1.71
C THR A 161 -9.01 -9.38 -2.49
N GLY A 162 -8.96 -10.12 -3.61
CA GLY A 162 -7.86 -10.14 -4.57
C GLY A 162 -7.92 -9.08 -5.68
N ASP A 163 -8.93 -8.21 -5.68
CA ASP A 163 -9.19 -7.17 -6.70
C ASP A 163 -8.04 -6.15 -6.78
N SER A 164 -7.78 -5.55 -7.94
CA SER A 164 -6.74 -4.52 -8.09
C SER A 164 -7.10 -3.22 -7.36
N SER A 165 -8.40 -2.91 -7.23
CA SER A 165 -8.87 -1.74 -6.49
C SER A 165 -8.71 -1.94 -4.97
N ALA A 166 -7.78 -1.21 -4.36
CA ALA A 166 -7.56 -1.23 -2.91
C ALA A 166 -8.85 -0.94 -2.11
N ARG A 167 -9.64 0.06 -2.55
CA ARG A 167 -10.93 0.39 -1.96
C ARG A 167 -11.90 -0.80 -1.98
N LEU A 168 -11.94 -1.57 -3.08
CA LEU A 168 -12.81 -2.73 -3.18
C LEU A 168 -12.33 -3.88 -2.30
N ARG A 169 -11.01 -4.13 -2.22
CA ARG A 169 -10.43 -5.11 -1.30
C ARG A 169 -10.80 -4.83 0.16
N VAL A 170 -10.73 -3.56 0.57
CA VAL A 170 -11.11 -3.13 1.93
C VAL A 170 -12.61 -3.35 2.18
N VAL A 171 -13.49 -2.91 1.28
CA VAL A 171 -14.94 -3.11 1.43
C VAL A 171 -15.30 -4.60 1.49
N ALA A 172 -14.73 -5.43 0.62
CA ALA A 172 -14.96 -6.88 0.63
C ALA A 172 -14.44 -7.53 1.92
N SER A 173 -13.25 -7.16 2.38
CA SER A 173 -12.65 -7.69 3.61
C SER A 173 -13.46 -7.28 4.86
N ASN A 174 -13.85 -6.02 4.96
CA ASN A 174 -14.64 -5.52 6.08
C ASN A 174 -16.00 -6.21 6.13
N PHE A 175 -16.65 -6.44 4.98
CA PHE A 175 -17.90 -7.19 4.92
C PHE A 175 -17.76 -8.67 5.33
N ILE A 176 -16.66 -9.34 4.95
CA ILE A 176 -16.39 -10.72 5.41
C ILE A 176 -16.22 -10.75 6.94
N GLN A 177 -15.46 -9.80 7.50
CA GLN A 177 -15.25 -9.70 8.95
C GLN A 177 -16.56 -9.40 9.70
N GLU A 178 -17.36 -8.45 9.19
CA GLU A 178 -18.69 -8.13 9.73
C GLU A 178 -19.62 -9.36 9.68
N MET A 179 -19.66 -10.05 8.54
CA MET A 179 -20.52 -11.22 8.34
C MET A 179 -20.13 -12.41 9.22
N ALA A 180 -18.85 -12.58 9.56
CA ALA A 180 -18.40 -13.59 10.53
C ALA A 180 -18.81 -13.29 11.98
N LEU A 181 -19.09 -12.02 12.29
CA LEU A 181 -19.50 -11.56 13.62
C LEU A 181 -21.04 -11.52 13.78
N PHE A 182 -21.82 -11.61 12.70
CA PHE A 182 -23.28 -11.74 12.79
C PHE A 182 -23.67 -12.97 13.64
N LYS A 183 -24.58 -12.77 14.61
CA LYS A 183 -25.08 -13.82 15.51
C LYS A 183 -25.54 -15.08 14.77
N GLU A 184 -26.26 -14.89 13.67
CA GLU A 184 -26.81 -15.98 12.85
C GLU A 184 -25.72 -16.79 12.12
N VAL A 185 -24.60 -16.15 11.78
CA VAL A 185 -23.50 -16.76 11.01
C VAL A 185 -22.42 -17.35 11.93
N ARG A 186 -22.09 -16.67 13.03
CA ARG A 186 -21.03 -17.08 13.98
C ARG A 186 -21.23 -18.52 14.47
N SER A 187 -22.49 -18.92 14.73
CA SER A 187 -22.81 -20.28 15.19
C SER A 187 -22.66 -21.38 14.13
N LEU A 188 -22.39 -21.03 12.86
CA LEU A 188 -22.20 -21.98 11.76
C LEU A 188 -20.73 -22.32 11.51
N GLN A 189 -19.79 -21.51 12.00
CA GLN A 189 -18.33 -21.71 11.87
C GLN A 189 -17.80 -21.79 10.41
N ILE A 190 -18.63 -21.44 9.41
CA ILE A 190 -18.33 -21.56 7.97
C ILE A 190 -17.18 -20.64 7.53
N ILE A 191 -17.17 -19.38 7.96
CA ILE A 191 -16.20 -18.39 7.43
C ILE A 191 -14.74 -18.73 7.84
N PRO A 192 -14.45 -19.07 9.10
CA PRO A 192 -13.13 -19.56 9.51
C PRO A 192 -12.60 -20.73 8.68
N SER A 193 -13.44 -21.71 8.32
CA SER A 193 -13.01 -22.88 7.53
C SER A 193 -12.54 -22.53 6.11
N TYR A 194 -13.05 -21.44 5.52
CA TYR A 194 -12.56 -20.89 4.25
C TYR A 194 -11.25 -20.11 4.39
N LEU A 195 -11.02 -19.42 5.52
CA LEU A 195 -9.84 -18.58 5.73
C LEU A 195 -8.57 -19.39 6.01
N VAL A 196 -8.69 -20.56 6.62
CA VAL A 196 -7.57 -21.49 6.88
C VAL A 196 -7.25 -22.44 5.73
N GLN A 197 -7.88 -22.27 4.55
CA GLN A 197 -7.53 -23.06 3.37
C GLN A 197 -6.13 -22.69 2.86
N PRO A 198 -5.21 -23.65 2.61
CA PRO A 198 -3.84 -23.37 2.17
C PRO A 198 -3.77 -22.47 0.94
N LEU A 199 -2.82 -21.53 0.94
CA LEU A 199 -2.59 -20.62 -0.17
C LEU A 199 -2.03 -21.38 -1.38
N LYS A 200 -2.75 -21.38 -2.50
CA LYS A 200 -2.27 -21.98 -3.76
C LYS A 200 -1.07 -21.21 -4.31
N ALA A 201 -0.12 -21.89 -4.93
CA ALA A 201 1.09 -21.27 -5.50
C ALA A 201 0.81 -20.20 -6.58
N ASN A 202 -0.34 -20.26 -7.25
CA ASN A 202 -0.79 -19.30 -8.25
C ASN A 202 -1.71 -18.18 -7.69
N THR A 203 -1.90 -18.10 -6.38
CA THR A 203 -2.70 -17.05 -5.71
C THR A 203 -2.13 -15.66 -6.01
N SER A 204 -2.99 -14.65 -6.20
CA SER A 204 -2.53 -13.27 -6.36
C SER A 204 -2.00 -12.71 -5.04
N ASN A 205 -1.01 -11.82 -5.12
CA ASN A 205 -0.37 -11.26 -3.92
C ASN A 205 -1.40 -10.54 -3.02
N HIS A 206 -2.37 -9.84 -3.62
CA HIS A 206 -3.46 -9.18 -2.91
C HIS A 206 -4.43 -10.16 -2.21
N LEU A 207 -4.74 -11.30 -2.85
CA LEU A 207 -5.63 -12.31 -2.27
C LEU A 207 -4.96 -13.00 -1.07
N ALA A 208 -3.68 -13.37 -1.22
CA ALA A 208 -2.89 -13.94 -0.13
C ALA A 208 -2.79 -12.99 1.07
N MET A 209 -2.43 -11.72 0.83
CA MET A 209 -2.38 -10.70 1.88
C MET A 209 -3.73 -10.49 2.58
N SER A 210 -4.82 -10.43 1.81
CA SER A 210 -6.15 -10.23 2.37
C SER A 210 -6.64 -11.43 3.17
N GLN A 211 -6.32 -12.66 2.74
CA GLN A 211 -6.68 -13.88 3.47
C GLN A 211 -5.92 -14.00 4.79
N VAL A 212 -4.59 -13.80 4.82
CA VAL A 212 -3.82 -13.80 6.07
C VAL A 212 -4.24 -12.64 6.98
N GLY A 213 -4.50 -11.46 6.43
CA GLY A 213 -4.99 -10.31 7.20
C GLY A 213 -6.39 -10.53 7.80
N LEU A 214 -7.30 -11.17 7.06
CA LEU A 214 -8.62 -11.56 7.56
C LEU A 214 -8.53 -12.63 8.65
N LEU A 215 -7.67 -13.64 8.47
CA LEU A 215 -7.39 -14.65 9.48
C LEU A 215 -6.90 -13.97 10.77
N ALA A 216 -5.88 -13.13 10.71
CA ALA A 216 -5.30 -12.47 11.88
C ALA A 216 -6.34 -11.64 12.66
N ARG A 217 -7.19 -10.87 11.96
CA ARG A 217 -8.25 -10.08 12.61
C ARG A 217 -9.34 -10.96 13.22
N LEU A 218 -9.89 -11.91 12.45
CA LEU A 218 -10.98 -12.76 12.94
C LEU A 218 -10.52 -13.76 14.01
N LEU A 219 -9.26 -14.18 14.00
CA LEU A 219 -8.67 -14.99 15.08
C LEU A 219 -8.64 -14.22 16.40
N LYS A 220 -8.30 -12.92 16.36
CA LYS A 220 -8.35 -12.02 17.52
C LYS A 220 -9.80 -11.79 18.00
N ASP A 221 -10.74 -11.61 17.08
CA ASP A 221 -12.14 -11.30 17.41
C ASP A 221 -12.95 -12.53 17.87
N LEU A 222 -12.61 -13.74 17.41
CA LEU A 222 -13.36 -14.98 17.64
C LEU A 222 -12.66 -16.02 18.54
N GLY A 223 -11.33 -15.99 18.64
CA GLY A 223 -10.52 -17.01 19.33
C GLY A 223 -10.50 -18.38 18.64
N THR A 224 -9.95 -19.39 19.32
CA THR A 224 -9.70 -20.76 18.83
C THR A 224 -10.63 -21.83 19.45
N GLY A 225 -11.70 -21.40 20.13
CA GLY A 225 -12.70 -22.28 20.75
C GLY A 225 -13.85 -22.61 19.80
N SER A 226 -15.07 -22.20 20.15
CA SER A 226 -16.29 -22.43 19.36
C SER A 226 -16.43 -21.53 18.12
N SER A 227 -15.32 -21.08 17.54
CA SER A 227 -15.27 -20.19 16.37
C SER A 227 -15.21 -20.94 15.03
N GLY A 228 -14.58 -22.12 15.00
CA GLY A 228 -14.17 -22.81 13.77
C GLY A 228 -12.67 -22.65 13.44
N PHE A 229 -11.97 -21.73 14.10
CA PHE A 229 -10.50 -21.78 14.18
C PHE A 229 -10.09 -22.79 15.25
N SER A 230 -9.07 -23.59 14.95
CA SER A 230 -8.42 -24.50 15.89
C SER A 230 -6.91 -24.30 15.82
N ILE A 231 -6.17 -24.80 16.82
CA ILE A 231 -4.70 -24.78 16.77
C ILE A 231 -4.21 -25.46 15.49
N ASP A 232 -4.75 -26.65 15.19
CA ASP A 232 -4.39 -27.45 14.01
C ASP A 232 -4.58 -26.69 12.69
N ASN A 233 -5.75 -26.11 12.45
CA ASN A 233 -6.05 -25.50 11.16
C ASN A 233 -5.35 -24.14 10.97
N VAL A 234 -5.20 -23.34 12.04
CA VAL A 234 -4.46 -22.07 12.01
C VAL A 234 -2.96 -22.32 11.84
N MET A 235 -2.39 -23.32 12.51
CA MET A 235 -0.95 -23.62 12.40
C MET A 235 -0.60 -24.23 11.05
N LYS A 236 -1.36 -25.21 10.54
CA LYS A 236 -1.14 -25.76 9.19
C LYS A 236 -1.19 -24.67 8.11
N PHE A 237 -2.16 -23.76 8.20
CA PHE A 237 -2.24 -22.61 7.30
C PHE A 237 -1.03 -21.68 7.44
N SER A 238 -0.70 -21.29 8.67
CA SER A 238 0.34 -20.28 8.92
C SER A 238 1.74 -20.78 8.55
N VAL A 239 2.06 -22.05 8.85
CA VAL A 239 3.33 -22.67 8.45
C VAL A 239 3.43 -22.79 6.93
N SER A 240 2.36 -23.20 6.24
CA SER A 240 2.32 -23.18 4.77
C SER A 240 2.50 -21.77 4.19
N ALA A 241 1.96 -20.74 4.85
CA ALA A 241 2.12 -19.35 4.44
C ALA A 241 3.56 -18.80 4.62
N LEU A 242 4.40 -19.42 5.45
CA LEU A 242 5.84 -19.08 5.54
C LEU A 242 6.61 -19.41 4.25
N GLU A 243 6.12 -20.32 3.41
CA GLU A 243 6.75 -20.66 2.13
C GLU A 243 6.32 -19.74 0.97
N HIS A 244 5.38 -18.82 1.23
CA HIS A 244 4.82 -17.97 0.18
C HIS A 244 5.85 -16.97 -0.39
N ARG A 245 5.84 -16.74 -1.71
CA ARG A 245 6.84 -15.92 -2.42
C ARG A 245 6.92 -14.45 -1.94
N VAL A 246 5.81 -13.88 -1.47
CA VAL A 246 5.67 -12.47 -1.04
C VAL A 246 6.12 -12.31 0.42
N TYR A 247 7.00 -11.34 0.70
CA TYR A 247 7.57 -11.14 2.04
C TYR A 247 6.50 -10.82 3.10
N GLU A 248 5.60 -9.90 2.78
CA GLU A 248 4.56 -9.38 3.65
C GLU A 248 3.57 -10.48 4.09
N VAL A 249 3.35 -11.48 3.23
CA VAL A 249 2.53 -12.67 3.55
C VAL A 249 3.24 -13.53 4.59
N ARG A 250 4.55 -13.78 4.41
CA ARG A 250 5.36 -14.54 5.36
C ARG A 250 5.47 -13.82 6.71
N GLU A 251 5.69 -12.51 6.69
CA GLU A 251 5.75 -11.67 7.89
C GLU A 251 4.41 -11.65 8.64
N ALA A 252 3.28 -11.57 7.91
CA ALA A 252 1.96 -11.70 8.52
C ALA A 252 1.72 -13.10 9.11
N ALA A 253 2.20 -14.17 8.47
CA ALA A 253 2.14 -15.52 9.02
C ALA A 253 3.01 -15.69 10.28
N VAL A 254 4.22 -15.10 10.32
CA VAL A 254 5.06 -15.04 11.54
C VAL A 254 4.30 -14.37 12.69
N ARG A 255 3.62 -13.23 12.44
CA ARG A 255 2.79 -12.57 13.47
C ARG A 255 1.69 -13.49 14.00
N VAL A 256 0.96 -14.19 13.14
CA VAL A 256 -0.09 -15.15 13.56
C VAL A 256 0.50 -16.28 14.41
N ILE A 257 1.66 -16.85 14.02
CA ILE A 257 2.34 -17.91 14.80
C ILE A 257 2.76 -17.40 16.20
N LEU A 258 3.30 -16.18 16.28
CA LEU A 258 3.68 -15.56 17.56
C LEU A 258 2.45 -15.30 18.46
N ASP A 259 1.33 -14.84 17.88
CA ASP A 259 0.08 -14.61 18.62
C ASP A 259 -0.61 -15.91 19.07
N MET A 260 -0.47 -16.99 18.29
CA MET A 260 -0.86 -18.35 18.69
C MET A 260 0.02 -18.87 19.82
N TYR A 261 1.34 -18.62 19.78
CA TYR A 261 2.27 -19.04 20.84
C TYR A 261 2.00 -18.35 22.17
N LYS A 262 1.68 -17.04 22.16
CA LYS A 262 1.28 -16.31 23.39
C LYS A 262 0.13 -17.01 24.13
N GLN A 263 -0.83 -17.56 23.39
CA GLN A 263 -2.05 -18.17 23.92
C GLN A 263 -1.91 -19.67 24.24
N HIS A 264 -1.19 -20.43 23.40
CA HIS A 264 -1.18 -21.90 23.45
C HIS A 264 0.19 -22.53 23.76
N ARG A 265 1.25 -21.72 23.83
CA ARG A 265 2.62 -22.09 24.26
C ARG A 265 3.11 -23.39 23.61
N ALA A 266 3.35 -24.43 24.40
CA ALA A 266 3.97 -25.69 23.96
C ALA A 266 3.23 -26.36 22.78
N LEU A 267 1.89 -26.27 22.73
CA LEU A 267 1.06 -26.89 21.68
C LEU A 267 1.35 -26.35 20.26
N ILE A 268 2.06 -25.22 20.15
CA ILE A 268 2.46 -24.62 18.87
C ILE A 268 3.77 -25.22 18.35
N LEU A 269 4.61 -25.77 19.24
CA LEU A 269 5.92 -26.33 18.90
C LEU A 269 5.79 -27.61 18.07
N ASP A 270 4.74 -28.41 18.32
CA ASP A 270 4.46 -29.66 17.60
C ASP A 270 4.21 -29.47 16.08
N TYR A 271 3.93 -28.22 15.65
CA TYR A 271 3.68 -27.84 14.26
C TYR A 271 4.90 -27.21 13.56
N LEU A 272 6.02 -27.07 14.28
CA LEU A 272 7.23 -26.39 13.78
C LEU A 272 8.42 -27.36 13.75
N PRO A 273 9.43 -27.12 12.90
CA PRO A 273 10.69 -27.86 12.98
C PRO A 273 11.36 -27.66 14.36
N PRO A 274 12.24 -28.57 14.81
CA PRO A 274 12.95 -28.41 16.07
C PRO A 274 13.80 -27.14 16.10
N ASP A 275 13.93 -26.53 17.29
CA ASP A 275 14.69 -25.30 17.50
C ASP A 275 16.21 -25.58 17.56
N ASP A 276 16.80 -25.82 16.39
CA ASP A 276 18.21 -26.18 16.24
C ASP A 276 19.00 -25.19 15.36
N THR A 277 20.34 -25.32 15.39
CA THR A 277 21.25 -24.45 14.61
C THR A 277 21.05 -24.58 13.10
N SER A 278 20.53 -25.70 12.58
CA SER A 278 20.24 -25.85 11.15
C SER A 278 18.97 -25.09 10.75
N THR A 279 17.88 -25.22 11.51
CA THR A 279 16.62 -24.51 11.28
C THR A 279 16.78 -23.01 11.43
N ARG A 280 17.57 -22.55 12.42
CA ARG A 280 17.89 -21.12 12.61
C ARG A 280 18.74 -20.47 11.49
N LYS A 281 19.22 -21.25 10.50
CA LYS A 281 19.78 -20.66 9.25
C LYS A 281 18.71 -19.98 8.42
N ASN A 282 17.44 -20.41 8.53
CA ASN A 282 16.32 -19.73 7.91
C ASN A 282 15.92 -18.52 8.79
N VAL A 283 15.97 -17.32 8.20
CA VAL A 283 15.67 -16.05 8.88
C VAL A 283 14.27 -16.01 9.48
N LEU A 284 13.27 -16.66 8.86
CA LEU A 284 11.89 -16.71 9.37
C LEU A 284 11.80 -17.55 10.64
N TYR A 285 12.32 -18.77 10.64
CA TYR A 285 12.32 -19.62 11.83
C TYR A 285 13.17 -19.04 12.95
N LYS A 286 14.33 -18.44 12.63
CA LYS A 286 15.11 -17.65 13.59
C LYS A 286 14.25 -16.54 14.24
N THR A 287 13.50 -15.78 13.44
CA THR A 287 12.62 -14.70 13.93
C THR A 287 11.48 -15.25 14.81
N ILE A 288 10.92 -16.41 14.46
CA ILE A 288 9.90 -17.11 15.26
C ILE A 288 10.48 -17.55 16.61
N PHE A 289 11.62 -18.25 16.65
CA PHE A 289 12.21 -18.73 17.90
C PHE A 289 12.79 -17.62 18.78
N GLU A 290 13.40 -16.58 18.20
CA GLU A 290 13.77 -15.35 18.94
C GLU A 290 12.52 -14.63 19.48
N GLY A 291 11.40 -14.68 18.75
CA GLY A 291 10.09 -14.18 19.21
C GLY A 291 9.52 -15.00 20.37
N PHE A 292 9.57 -16.33 20.31
CA PHE A 292 9.17 -17.21 21.41
C PHE A 292 10.03 -16.97 22.66
N ALA A 293 11.35 -16.87 22.51
CA ALA A 293 12.26 -16.54 23.61
C ALA A 293 11.84 -15.23 24.31
N LYS A 294 11.57 -14.16 23.54
CA LYS A 294 11.04 -12.89 24.07
C LYS A 294 9.70 -13.05 24.80
N ILE A 295 8.78 -13.86 24.25
CA ILE A 295 7.45 -14.13 24.83
C ILE A 295 7.54 -14.95 26.13
N ASP A 296 8.63 -15.69 26.34
CA ASP A 296 8.94 -16.44 27.56
C ASP A 296 9.90 -15.70 28.52
N GLY A 297 10.34 -14.48 28.18
CA GLY A 297 11.34 -13.74 28.96
C GLY A 297 12.76 -14.34 28.93
N ARG A 298 13.04 -15.23 27.98
CA ARG A 298 14.38 -15.83 27.77
C ARG A 298 15.26 -14.89 26.93
N PRO A 299 16.55 -14.75 27.24
CA PRO A 299 17.46 -13.91 26.46
C PRO A 299 17.61 -14.46 25.04
N THR A 300 17.57 -13.57 24.06
CA THR A 300 17.76 -13.86 22.63
C THR A 300 19.20 -14.23 22.31
N ASP A 301 19.46 -14.85 21.16
CA ASP A 301 20.84 -15.16 20.73
C ASP A 301 21.72 -13.91 20.61
N ALA A 302 21.13 -12.75 20.32
CA ALA A 302 21.84 -11.47 20.31
C ALA A 302 22.29 -11.08 21.71
N GLU A 303 21.40 -11.15 22.70
CA GLU A 303 21.70 -10.87 24.11
C GLU A 303 22.67 -11.89 24.71
N ILE A 304 22.50 -13.19 24.42
CA ILE A 304 23.43 -14.25 24.84
C ILE A 304 24.83 -14.02 24.24
N ARG A 305 24.93 -13.62 22.96
CA ARG A 305 26.22 -13.27 22.34
C ARG A 305 26.83 -12.00 22.94
N ALA A 306 26.02 -10.98 23.23
CA ALA A 306 26.47 -9.74 23.87
C ALA A 306 26.98 -10.00 25.30
N GLN A 307 26.25 -10.78 26.10
CA GLN A 307 26.65 -11.21 27.44
C GLN A 307 27.94 -12.03 27.41
N LYS A 308 28.07 -13.01 26.49
CA LYS A 308 29.31 -13.78 26.32
C LYS A 308 30.49 -12.89 25.93
N LYS A 309 30.28 -11.95 25.00
CA LYS A 309 31.32 -11.00 24.57
C LYS A 309 31.76 -10.10 25.73
N ALA A 310 30.81 -9.50 26.46
CA ALA A 310 31.10 -8.67 27.63
C ALA A 310 31.85 -9.46 28.71
N ALA A 311 31.45 -10.71 28.98
CA ALA A 311 32.15 -11.58 29.93
C ALA A 311 33.59 -11.90 29.49
N THR A 312 33.86 -12.12 28.20
CA THR A 312 35.24 -12.26 27.69
C THR A 312 36.04 -10.96 27.77
N GLU A 313 35.44 -9.81 27.47
CA GLU A 313 36.10 -8.50 27.56
C GLU A 313 36.44 -8.14 29.02
N GLU A 314 35.53 -8.46 29.96
CA GLU A 314 35.79 -8.28 31.39
C GLU A 314 36.87 -9.25 31.91
N ALA A 315 36.85 -10.51 31.47
CA ALA A 315 37.90 -11.47 31.81
C ALA A 315 39.28 -11.04 31.25
N GLU A 316 39.34 -10.48 30.04
CA GLU A 316 40.56 -9.88 29.51
C GLU A 316 41.02 -8.64 30.30
N LYS A 317 40.08 -7.77 30.72
CA LYS A 317 40.38 -6.60 31.53
C LYS A 317 40.99 -7.00 32.88
N ARG A 318 40.38 -7.97 33.57
CA ARG A 318 40.89 -8.54 34.82
C ARG A 318 42.31 -9.11 34.65
N LYS A 319 42.56 -9.88 33.58
CA LYS A 319 43.92 -10.38 33.26
C LYS A 319 44.93 -9.26 32.99
N LYS A 320 44.54 -8.18 32.31
CA LYS A 320 45.41 -7.00 32.05
C LYS A 320 45.73 -6.25 33.35
N GLU A 321 44.76 -6.13 34.26
CA GLU A 321 44.94 -5.53 35.59
C GLU A 321 45.88 -6.40 36.48
N GLU A 322 45.72 -7.72 36.45
CA GLU A 322 46.58 -8.69 37.14
C GLU A 322 48.04 -8.65 36.63
N ILE A 323 48.23 -8.64 35.30
CA ILE A 323 49.57 -8.47 34.70
C ILE A 323 50.21 -7.15 35.13
N LYS A 324 49.45 -6.05 35.16
CA LYS A 324 49.96 -4.74 35.59
C LYS A 324 50.35 -4.74 37.08
N ALA A 325 49.59 -5.42 37.93
CA ALA A 325 49.91 -5.57 39.35
C ALA A 325 51.22 -6.36 39.55
N LEU A 326 51.38 -7.49 38.83
CA LEU A 326 52.60 -8.30 38.87
C LEU A 326 53.83 -7.53 38.34
N GLN A 327 53.67 -6.73 37.27
CA GLN A 327 54.72 -5.83 36.77
C GLN A 327 55.12 -4.78 37.80
N GLY A 328 54.17 -4.21 38.55
CA GLY A 328 54.45 -3.28 39.64
C GLY A 328 55.22 -3.92 40.79
N GLN A 329 54.88 -5.15 41.17
CA GLN A 329 55.62 -5.90 42.19
C GLN A 329 57.06 -6.23 41.73
N LEU A 330 57.24 -6.61 40.46
CA LEU A 330 58.57 -6.86 39.87
C LEU A 330 59.43 -5.58 39.76
N ALA A 331 58.81 -4.41 39.55
CA ALA A 331 59.51 -3.13 39.57
C ALA A 331 59.98 -2.80 41.00
N ALA A 332 59.10 -2.88 42.00
CA ALA A 332 59.46 -2.64 43.40
C ALA A 332 60.57 -3.57 43.91
N LEU A 333 60.56 -4.85 43.51
CA LEU A 333 61.65 -5.79 43.82
C LEU A 333 62.98 -5.35 43.20
N LYS A 334 62.98 -4.91 41.93
CA LYS A 334 64.19 -4.40 41.27
C LYS A 334 64.71 -3.12 41.90
N ASP A 335 63.84 -2.18 42.25
CA ASP A 335 64.26 -0.94 42.91
C ASP A 335 64.90 -1.25 44.29
N THR A 336 64.42 -2.29 44.98
CA THR A 336 65.03 -2.81 46.22
C THR A 336 66.40 -3.47 45.97
N GLU A 337 66.64 -4.08 44.80
CA GLU A 337 67.96 -4.59 44.40
C GLU A 337 68.94 -3.46 44.00
N VAL A 338 68.43 -2.35 43.44
CA VAL A 338 69.24 -1.19 43.03
C VAL A 338 69.74 -0.36 44.23
N GLU A 339 69.02 -0.30 45.36
CA GLU A 339 69.52 0.38 46.57
C GLU A 339 70.82 -0.24 47.14
N THR A 340 71.21 -1.44 46.71
CA THR A 340 72.49 -2.06 47.10
C THR A 340 73.72 -1.63 46.29
N GLN A 341 73.61 -0.94 45.14
CA GLN A 341 74.79 -0.49 44.37
C GLN A 341 74.63 0.83 43.60
N GLY A 342 75.51 1.80 43.92
CA GLY A 342 76.14 2.66 42.92
C GLY A 342 75.63 4.10 42.78
N LYS A 343 76.39 5.05 43.35
CA LYS A 343 76.25 6.49 43.07
C LYS A 343 76.68 6.83 41.63
N GLY A 344 75.93 7.68 40.94
CA GLY A 344 76.34 8.36 39.70
C GLY A 344 75.29 9.40 39.25
N ALA A 345 75.69 10.62 38.93
CA ALA A 345 74.80 11.76 38.65
C ALA A 345 74.97 12.29 37.19
N PRO A 346 74.43 13.46 36.77
CA PRO A 346 73.22 13.58 35.93
C PRO A 346 73.52 14.43 34.65
N PRO A 347 72.66 15.35 34.14
CA PRO A 347 71.23 15.33 33.74
C PRO A 347 71.02 15.66 32.23
N VAL A 348 69.79 15.49 31.69
CA VAL A 348 69.17 16.46 30.74
C VAL A 348 67.63 16.46 30.94
N GLU A 349 66.99 17.62 30.79
CA GLU A 349 65.58 17.90 31.12
C GLU A 349 64.58 17.77 29.96
N ALA A 350 63.32 18.15 30.27
CA ALA A 350 62.19 18.53 29.40
C ALA A 350 61.24 17.39 28.92
N ASP A 351 59.92 17.51 29.07
CA ASP A 351 59.12 18.39 29.94
C ASP A 351 57.76 17.70 30.24
N SER A 352 57.04 18.16 31.26
CA SER A 352 55.81 17.55 31.79
C SER A 352 54.55 18.35 31.42
N GLN A 353 53.40 17.90 31.97
CA GLN A 353 52.12 18.64 32.11
C GLN A 353 51.21 18.73 30.84
N ASP A 354 49.88 18.65 30.96
CA ASP A 354 49.07 18.25 32.12
C ASP A 354 47.76 17.54 31.76
N THR A 355 47.27 16.80 32.74
CA THR A 355 45.89 16.33 32.92
C THR A 355 44.94 17.43 33.38
N GLN A 356 43.69 17.38 32.88
CA GLN A 356 42.47 17.78 33.61
C GLN A 356 41.29 17.05 32.95
N GLY A 357 40.32 16.46 33.65
CA GLY A 357 40.04 16.49 35.08
C GLY A 357 38.63 17.04 35.32
N GLY A 358 37.59 16.20 35.24
CA GLY A 358 36.19 16.66 35.38
C GLY A 358 35.20 15.55 35.67
N LYS A 359 34.85 15.35 36.95
CA LYS A 359 33.66 14.59 37.37
C LYS A 359 32.41 15.48 37.24
N ALA A 360 31.32 14.92 36.72
CA ALA A 360 29.97 15.42 36.99
C ALA A 360 28.97 14.24 37.03
N ALA A 361 27.97 14.33 37.91
CA ALA A 361 26.93 13.31 38.12
C ALA A 361 25.75 13.50 37.15
N PRO A 362 24.82 12.52 37.01
CA PRO A 362 23.82 12.52 35.94
C PRO A 362 22.58 13.40 36.23
N PRO A 363 21.94 13.99 35.21
CA PRO A 363 20.59 14.56 35.31
C PRO A 363 19.50 13.47 35.31
N PRO A 364 18.26 13.80 35.74
CA PRO A 364 17.24 12.82 36.11
C PRO A 364 16.39 12.31 34.94
N ALA A 365 15.67 11.21 35.21
CA ALA A 365 14.59 10.73 34.36
C ALA A 365 13.28 11.51 34.58
N ALA A 366 12.64 11.88 33.48
CA ALA A 366 11.23 12.23 33.33
C ALA A 366 10.90 12.02 31.83
N GLU A 367 9.76 11.55 31.35
CA GLU A 367 8.54 10.97 31.89
C GLU A 367 7.94 10.17 30.68
N GLY A 368 6.68 9.75 30.69
CA GLY A 368 6.15 8.76 29.73
C GLY A 368 6.19 9.17 28.23
N PRO A 369 6.27 8.19 27.30
CA PRO A 369 6.18 8.47 25.87
C PRO A 369 4.73 8.82 25.50
N ASP A 370 4.43 10.11 25.40
CA ASP A 370 3.14 10.57 24.91
C ASP A 370 2.99 10.27 23.40
N ASN A 371 1.81 9.83 22.99
CA ASN A 371 1.61 8.98 21.81
C ASN A 371 1.48 9.77 20.48
N HIS A 372 1.90 11.04 20.45
CA HIS A 372 1.77 11.96 19.30
C HIS A 372 2.98 11.97 18.33
N TYR A 373 4.03 11.19 18.59
CA TYR A 373 5.33 11.31 17.88
C TYR A 373 5.37 10.90 16.38
N LEU A 374 4.24 10.44 15.83
CA LEU A 374 4.12 9.92 14.47
C LEU A 374 3.27 10.80 13.53
N GLU A 375 2.53 11.77 14.04
CA GLU A 375 1.56 12.54 13.23
C GLU A 375 2.24 13.63 12.39
N ASN A 376 3.32 14.22 12.88
CA ASN A 376 4.04 15.33 12.24
C ASN A 376 5.19 14.90 11.28
N LEU A 377 5.06 13.75 10.61
CA LEU A 377 6.10 13.16 9.74
C LEU A 377 5.56 12.86 8.33
N CYS A 378 6.22 13.38 7.30
CA CYS A 378 5.93 12.98 5.92
C CYS A 378 6.52 11.59 5.60
N ILE A 379 5.65 10.61 5.32
CA ILE A 379 6.05 9.23 5.04
C ILE A 379 6.93 9.06 3.78
N PHE A 380 6.87 9.98 2.82
CA PHE A 380 7.58 9.86 1.55
C PHE A 380 8.99 10.46 1.59
N CYS A 381 9.14 11.70 2.08
CA CYS A 381 10.44 12.38 2.14
C CYS A 381 11.14 12.29 3.51
N GLY A 382 10.44 11.85 4.56
CA GLY A 382 10.98 11.79 5.92
C GLY A 382 11.12 13.14 6.64
N GLU A 383 10.63 14.24 6.04
CA GLU A 383 10.62 15.57 6.65
C GLU A 383 9.67 15.58 7.87
N ARG A 384 10.10 16.25 8.94
CA ARG A 384 9.29 16.51 10.14
C ARG A 384 9.03 18.00 10.27
N SER A 385 7.81 18.38 10.58
CA SER A 385 7.42 19.78 10.81
C SER A 385 6.21 19.85 11.73
N GLU A 386 6.21 20.77 12.68
CA GLU A 386 5.03 21.05 13.52
C GLU A 386 3.83 21.58 12.69
N ALA A 387 4.08 22.05 11.47
CA ALA A 387 3.04 22.43 10.50
C ALA A 387 2.44 21.23 9.74
N PHE A 388 2.84 19.98 10.03
CA PHE A 388 2.30 18.77 9.42
C PHE A 388 1.13 18.19 10.22
N THR A 389 0.10 19.01 10.46
CA THR A 389 -1.25 18.51 10.81
C THR A 389 -1.83 17.68 9.66
N GLU A 390 -3.01 17.08 9.82
CA GLU A 390 -3.70 16.34 8.75
C GLU A 390 -3.79 17.16 7.45
N GLU A 391 -4.23 18.42 7.54
CA GLU A 391 -4.33 19.36 6.41
C GLU A 391 -2.96 19.86 5.94
N GLY A 392 -1.99 19.95 6.86
CA GLY A 392 -0.61 20.33 6.58
C GLY A 392 0.13 19.27 5.75
N LEU A 393 -0.08 17.99 6.07
CA LEU A 393 0.41 16.84 5.30
C LEU A 393 -0.22 16.78 3.92
N ASP A 394 -1.54 16.97 3.80
CA ASP A 394 -2.23 17.03 2.50
C ASP A 394 -1.67 18.15 1.61
N LEU A 395 -1.46 19.35 2.19
CA LEU A 395 -0.83 20.47 1.49
C LEU A 395 0.62 20.14 1.08
N HIS A 396 1.38 19.47 1.95
CA HIS A 396 2.73 19.00 1.66
C HIS A 396 2.73 17.99 0.50
N TYR A 397 1.91 16.94 0.55
CA TYR A 397 1.79 15.95 -0.52
C TYR A 397 1.39 16.61 -1.86
N TRP A 398 0.42 17.53 -1.82
CA TRP A 398 -0.09 18.21 -3.02
C TRP A 398 0.89 19.19 -3.67
N LYS A 399 1.63 19.98 -2.88
CA LYS A 399 2.47 21.09 -3.40
C LYS A 399 3.98 20.95 -3.18
N HIS A 400 4.42 20.38 -2.05
CA HIS A 400 5.78 20.59 -1.54
C HIS A 400 6.67 19.33 -1.55
N CYS A 401 6.09 18.14 -1.33
CA CYS A 401 6.86 16.90 -1.23
C CYS A 401 7.69 16.64 -2.50
N LEU A 402 9.01 16.59 -2.36
CA LEU A 402 9.93 16.42 -3.48
C LEU A 402 9.96 14.98 -4.05
N MET A 403 9.45 14.01 -3.29
CA MET A 403 9.33 12.60 -3.69
C MET A 403 8.10 12.31 -4.55
N LEU A 404 7.14 13.24 -4.57
CA LEU A 404 5.86 13.11 -5.26
C LEU A 404 5.76 14.03 -6.47
N THR A 405 4.98 13.62 -7.47
CA THR A 405 4.66 14.43 -8.65
C THR A 405 3.17 14.33 -8.98
N ARG A 406 2.64 15.30 -9.72
CA ARG A 406 1.25 15.24 -10.22
C ARG A 406 1.26 14.67 -11.63
N CYS A 407 0.60 13.54 -11.83
CA CYS A 407 0.47 12.92 -13.14
C CYS A 407 -0.17 13.91 -14.13
N ALA A 408 0.47 14.13 -15.28
CA ALA A 408 -0.03 15.07 -16.28
C ALA A 408 -1.39 14.67 -16.88
N HIS A 409 -1.80 13.41 -16.71
CA HIS A 409 -2.95 12.78 -17.35
C HIS A 409 -4.16 12.73 -16.40
N CYS A 410 -4.09 11.98 -15.29
CA CYS A 410 -5.18 11.86 -14.30
C CYS A 410 -5.13 12.90 -13.16
N LYS A 411 -4.09 13.76 -13.11
CA LYS A 411 -3.86 14.79 -12.07
C LYS A 411 -3.63 14.31 -10.64
N GLN A 412 -3.70 13.00 -10.38
CA GLN A 412 -3.35 12.36 -9.11
C GLN A 412 -1.91 12.68 -8.70
N VAL A 413 -1.67 12.75 -7.39
CA VAL A 413 -0.32 12.80 -6.81
C VAL A 413 0.18 11.37 -6.69
N VAL A 414 1.36 11.09 -7.22
CA VAL A 414 2.00 9.77 -7.22
C VAL A 414 3.48 9.91 -6.87
N GLU A 415 4.09 8.85 -6.36
CA GLU A 415 5.54 8.81 -6.17
C GLU A 415 6.27 8.86 -7.53
N ILE A 416 7.41 9.55 -7.55
CA ILE A 416 8.21 9.69 -8.77
C ILE A 416 8.86 8.35 -9.16
N SER A 417 9.17 7.49 -8.19
CA SER A 417 9.65 6.12 -8.37
C SER A 417 8.66 5.25 -9.14
N SER A 418 7.36 5.33 -8.81
CA SER A 418 6.30 4.51 -9.41
C SER A 418 5.60 5.16 -10.61
N LEU A 419 5.90 6.41 -10.98
CA LEU A 419 5.24 7.14 -12.08
C LEU A 419 5.18 6.35 -13.40
N THR A 420 6.23 5.61 -13.75
CA THR A 420 6.26 4.76 -14.96
C THR A 420 5.24 3.63 -14.89
N GLU A 421 5.12 2.96 -13.74
CA GLU A 421 4.15 1.88 -13.52
C GLU A 421 2.74 2.45 -13.51
N HIS A 422 2.52 3.54 -12.77
CA HIS A 422 1.26 4.28 -12.75
C HIS A 422 0.75 4.61 -14.16
N LEU A 423 1.60 5.16 -15.04
CA LEU A 423 1.23 5.47 -16.43
C LEU A 423 0.89 4.23 -17.28
N LEU A 424 1.39 3.05 -16.93
CA LEU A 424 1.16 1.80 -17.67
C LEU A 424 -0.01 0.96 -17.14
N THR A 425 -0.39 1.08 -15.86
CA THR A 425 -1.32 0.15 -15.21
C THR A 425 -2.52 0.82 -14.52
N GLU A 426 -2.32 2.02 -13.96
CA GLU A 426 -3.29 2.70 -13.08
C GLU A 426 -3.99 3.89 -13.76
N CYS A 427 -3.23 4.70 -14.50
CA CYS A 427 -3.65 5.99 -15.03
C CYS A 427 -4.86 5.91 -15.96
N ASP A 428 -5.75 6.91 -15.91
CA ASP A 428 -6.92 7.05 -16.80
C ASP A 428 -6.58 6.95 -18.29
N ARG A 429 -5.35 7.30 -18.69
CA ARG A 429 -4.86 7.23 -20.07
C ARG A 429 -3.85 6.11 -20.33
N LYS A 430 -3.79 5.08 -19.48
CA LYS A 430 -2.86 3.93 -19.60
C LYS A 430 -2.93 3.22 -20.95
N ASP A 431 -4.12 3.14 -21.55
CA ASP A 431 -4.30 2.53 -22.87
C ASP A 431 -3.61 3.31 -24.00
N GLY A 432 -3.21 4.56 -23.75
CA GLY A 432 -2.36 5.36 -24.64
C GLY A 432 -0.86 5.14 -24.46
N PHE A 433 -0.41 4.39 -23.45
CA PHE A 433 1.00 4.15 -23.16
C PHE A 433 1.46 2.71 -23.44
N GLY A 434 2.74 2.55 -23.76
CA GLY A 434 3.41 1.27 -23.89
C GLY A 434 4.83 1.32 -23.30
N LYS A 435 5.29 0.21 -22.73
CA LYS A 435 6.61 0.13 -22.11
C LYS A 435 7.70 -0.03 -23.17
N CYS A 436 8.69 0.86 -23.18
CA CYS A 436 9.85 0.71 -24.05
C CYS A 436 10.78 -0.39 -23.53
N TYR A 437 11.10 -1.41 -24.35
CA TYR A 437 11.96 -2.51 -23.93
C TYR A 437 13.43 -2.11 -23.68
N ARG A 438 13.90 -0.99 -24.25
CA ARG A 438 15.28 -0.50 -24.04
C ARG A 438 15.43 0.22 -22.71
N CYS A 439 14.50 1.12 -22.41
CA CYS A 439 14.62 2.08 -21.32
C CYS A 439 13.59 1.84 -20.18
N SER A 440 12.67 0.91 -20.35
CA SER A 440 11.62 0.53 -19.38
C SER A 440 10.61 1.63 -19.01
N GLU A 441 10.68 2.83 -19.59
CA GLU A 441 9.70 3.91 -19.39
C GLU A 441 8.38 3.70 -20.14
N ALA A 442 7.35 4.40 -19.67
CA ALA A 442 6.08 4.58 -20.36
C ALA A 442 6.24 5.62 -21.48
N VAL A 443 6.01 5.20 -22.73
CA VAL A 443 6.02 6.07 -23.92
C VAL A 443 4.65 5.99 -24.57
N LEU A 444 4.15 7.08 -25.17
CA LEU A 444 2.88 7.04 -25.91
C LEU A 444 2.96 5.99 -27.02
N LYS A 445 1.92 5.16 -27.20
CA LYS A 445 1.90 4.06 -28.18
C LYS A 445 2.16 4.54 -29.61
N GLU A 446 1.68 5.72 -29.95
CA GLU A 446 1.90 6.40 -31.24
C GLU A 446 3.39 6.73 -31.48
N GLU A 447 4.12 7.08 -30.42
CA GLU A 447 5.53 7.48 -30.49
C GLU A 447 6.51 6.32 -30.24
N LEU A 448 6.07 5.26 -29.57
CA LEU A 448 6.90 4.13 -29.16
C LEU A 448 7.68 3.48 -30.34
N PRO A 449 7.10 3.24 -31.54
CA PRO A 449 7.85 2.72 -32.68
C PRO A 449 8.97 3.67 -33.13
N ARG A 450 8.70 4.99 -33.14
CA ARG A 450 9.68 6.03 -33.49
C ARG A 450 10.81 6.10 -32.46
N HIS A 451 10.46 6.12 -31.18
CA HIS A 451 11.36 6.14 -30.03
C HIS A 451 12.32 4.93 -30.02
N ILE A 452 11.80 3.73 -30.29
CA ILE A 452 12.61 2.51 -30.45
C ILE A 452 13.55 2.63 -31.65
N LYS A 453 13.02 3.00 -32.82
CA LYS A 453 13.75 3.04 -34.10
C LYS A 453 14.91 4.05 -34.10
N THR A 454 14.71 5.24 -33.53
CA THR A 454 15.75 6.27 -33.44
C THR A 454 16.78 6.01 -32.33
N LYS A 455 16.52 5.03 -31.44
CA LYS A 455 17.34 4.71 -30.25
C LYS A 455 17.57 5.91 -29.31
N ALA A 456 16.72 6.94 -29.36
CA ALA A 456 16.89 8.22 -28.67
C ALA A 456 16.79 8.19 -27.13
N CYS A 457 16.65 7.01 -26.53
CA CYS A 457 16.63 6.81 -25.09
C CYS A 457 17.88 6.10 -24.55
N ASN A 458 18.29 6.49 -23.34
CA ASN A 458 19.30 5.80 -22.55
C ASN A 458 18.75 4.44 -22.10
N PRO A 459 19.42 3.31 -22.36
CA PRO A 459 18.97 2.00 -21.90
C PRO A 459 18.87 1.94 -20.37
N ALA A 460 17.85 1.27 -19.85
CA ALA A 460 17.76 0.98 -18.42
C ALA A 460 18.75 -0.14 -18.06
N LYS A 461 19.42 -0.01 -16.93
CA LYS A 461 20.12 -1.14 -16.31
C LYS A 461 19.12 -1.99 -15.51
N PRO A 462 19.43 -3.25 -15.21
CA PRO A 462 18.70 -4.02 -14.20
C PRO A 462 18.60 -3.25 -12.87
N GLU A 463 17.47 -3.38 -12.18
CA GLU A 463 17.15 -2.67 -10.93
C GLU A 463 18.21 -2.84 -9.83
N LYS A 464 18.87 -4.02 -9.77
CA LYS A 464 20.01 -4.29 -8.88
C LYS A 464 21.28 -3.46 -9.17
N LEU A 465 21.34 -2.81 -10.33
CA LEU A 465 22.52 -2.09 -10.84
C LEU A 465 22.27 -0.59 -11.04
N ALA A 466 21.03 -0.17 -11.32
CA ALA A 466 20.62 1.23 -11.27
C ALA A 466 19.11 1.38 -11.10
N ASN A 467 18.71 2.45 -10.43
CA ASN A 467 17.39 3.04 -10.59
C ASN A 467 17.34 3.90 -11.87
N ARG A 468 16.15 4.18 -12.41
CA ARG A 468 15.96 5.09 -13.54
C ARG A 468 14.85 6.10 -13.28
N CYS A 469 15.17 7.39 -13.34
CA CYS A 469 14.24 8.47 -13.00
C CYS A 469 13.36 8.87 -14.19
N PRO A 470 12.02 8.77 -14.12
CA PRO A 470 11.13 9.11 -15.23
C PRO A 470 10.98 10.63 -15.48
N LEU A 471 11.61 11.48 -14.66
CA LEU A 471 11.59 12.94 -14.86
C LEU A 471 12.79 13.44 -15.67
N CYS A 472 13.99 12.93 -15.41
CA CYS A 472 15.22 13.31 -16.13
C CYS A 472 15.72 12.22 -17.07
N HIS A 473 15.08 11.05 -17.11
CA HIS A 473 15.39 9.91 -17.98
C HIS A 473 16.75 9.24 -17.74
N GLU A 474 17.46 9.62 -16.67
CA GLU A 474 18.79 9.10 -16.33
C GLU A 474 18.79 7.91 -15.39
N ASN A 475 19.85 7.09 -15.51
CA ASN A 475 20.16 6.01 -14.58
C ASN A 475 21.02 6.53 -13.42
N PHE A 476 20.75 6.11 -12.19
CA PHE A 476 21.53 6.46 -10.99
C PHE A 476 21.63 5.27 -10.03
N SER A 477 22.36 5.42 -8.93
CA SER A 477 22.63 4.32 -7.96
C SER A 477 21.38 3.54 -7.57
N PRO A 478 21.46 2.20 -7.44
CA PRO A 478 20.31 1.35 -7.11
C PRO A 478 19.87 1.48 -5.63
N GLY A 479 18.66 1.02 -5.32
CA GLY A 479 18.07 1.01 -3.97
C GLY A 479 17.21 2.23 -3.63
N GLU A 480 16.37 2.11 -2.60
CA GLU A 480 15.36 3.12 -2.25
C GLU A 480 15.98 4.43 -1.71
N GLU A 481 16.99 4.35 -0.84
CA GLU A 481 17.65 5.54 -0.30
C GLU A 481 18.34 6.40 -1.38
N ALA A 482 18.75 5.78 -2.51
CA ALA A 482 19.29 6.51 -3.64
C ALA A 482 18.23 7.39 -4.33
N TRP A 483 16.93 7.07 -4.25
CA TRP A 483 15.86 7.93 -4.75
C TRP A 483 15.76 9.23 -3.95
N LYS A 484 15.85 9.18 -2.62
CA LYS A 484 15.87 10.38 -1.78
C LYS A 484 17.07 11.26 -2.11
N ALA A 485 18.27 10.67 -2.17
CA ALA A 485 19.48 11.37 -2.57
C ALA A 485 19.36 12.01 -3.98
N HIS A 486 18.78 11.28 -4.95
CA HIS A 486 18.56 11.79 -6.30
C HIS A 486 17.49 12.88 -6.38
N LEU A 487 16.35 12.77 -5.68
CA LEU A 487 15.24 13.72 -5.83
C LEU A 487 15.37 14.96 -4.93
N MET A 488 16.02 14.82 -3.76
CA MET A 488 16.13 15.87 -2.75
C MET A 488 17.54 16.47 -2.64
N GLY A 489 18.60 15.71 -2.97
CA GLY A 489 19.98 16.18 -2.83
C GLY A 489 20.32 17.40 -3.70
N PRO A 490 21.30 18.22 -3.32
CA PRO A 490 21.61 19.48 -4.02
C PRO A 490 21.97 19.27 -5.50
N ALA A 491 22.84 18.30 -5.80
CA ALA A 491 23.19 17.88 -7.17
C ALA A 491 22.16 16.92 -7.82
N GLY A 492 21.02 16.68 -7.17
CA GLY A 492 19.96 15.77 -7.62
C GLY A 492 19.12 16.28 -8.81
N CYS A 493 18.17 15.44 -9.24
CA CYS A 493 17.26 15.56 -10.38
C CYS A 493 16.95 17.00 -10.81
N THR A 494 17.53 17.39 -11.95
CA THR A 494 17.33 18.71 -12.59
C THR A 494 15.89 18.95 -13.06
N MET A 495 15.17 17.87 -13.40
CA MET A 495 13.80 17.92 -13.92
C MET A 495 12.73 17.80 -12.83
N ASN A 496 13.10 17.78 -11.53
CA ASN A 496 12.12 17.81 -10.45
C ASN A 496 11.58 19.23 -10.26
N LEU A 497 10.50 19.57 -10.95
CA LEU A 497 9.88 20.90 -10.94
C LEU A 497 9.48 21.41 -9.54
N ARG A 498 9.29 20.52 -8.56
CA ARG A 498 9.03 20.92 -7.17
C ARG A 498 10.30 21.47 -6.52
N LYS A 499 11.46 20.87 -6.77
CA LYS A 499 12.78 21.35 -6.31
C LYS A 499 13.12 22.72 -6.92
N THR A 500 12.88 22.91 -8.22
CA THR A 500 13.10 24.21 -8.90
C THR A 500 12.29 25.34 -8.26
N ARG A 501 11.04 25.06 -7.85
CA ARG A 501 10.17 26.06 -7.19
C ARG A 501 10.61 26.44 -5.78
N VAL A 502 11.25 25.52 -5.05
CA VAL A 502 11.82 25.81 -3.72
C VAL A 502 13.04 26.74 -3.85
N LEU A 503 13.93 26.49 -4.81
CA LEU A 503 15.13 27.31 -5.03
C LEU A 503 14.82 28.75 -5.50
N HIS A 504 13.66 28.99 -6.13
CA HIS A 504 13.22 30.34 -6.50
C HIS A 504 12.54 31.14 -5.37
N ARG A 505 12.35 30.55 -4.18
CA ARG A 505 11.78 31.23 -3.01
C ARG A 505 12.85 31.54 -1.98
N ALA A 506 13.71 32.52 -2.30
CA ALA A 506 14.61 33.11 -1.32
C ALA A 506 13.80 33.75 -0.15
N PRO A 507 14.34 33.81 1.08
CA PRO A 507 13.63 34.38 2.22
C PRO A 507 13.29 35.85 2.01
N ALA A 508 12.09 36.27 2.43
CA ALA A 508 11.74 37.68 2.49
C ALA A 508 12.56 38.39 3.58
N PRO A 509 13.03 39.62 3.36
CA PRO A 509 13.69 40.40 4.41
C PRO A 509 12.71 40.77 5.53
N PRO A 510 13.17 40.91 6.79
CA PRO A 510 12.31 41.24 7.92
C PRO A 510 11.69 42.64 7.82
N PRO A 511 10.53 42.89 8.44
CA PRO A 511 9.79 44.14 8.28
C PRO A 511 10.45 45.30 9.04
N ALA A 512 11.00 46.26 8.30
CA ALA A 512 11.42 47.55 8.86
C ALA A 512 10.19 48.45 9.09
N GLY A 513 10.05 48.99 10.31
CA GLY A 513 8.96 49.89 10.66
C GLY A 513 9.13 51.30 10.09
N LYS A 514 8.00 51.96 9.82
CA LYS A 514 7.75 53.42 9.71
C LYS A 514 8.87 54.29 9.10
N GLY A 515 8.66 54.79 7.89
CA GLY A 515 9.44 55.89 7.30
C GLY A 515 9.21 57.25 7.98
N PRO A 516 9.72 58.38 7.42
CA PRO A 516 9.37 58.78 6.05
C PRO A 516 10.43 59.54 5.21
N ALA A 517 10.08 59.75 3.93
CA ALA A 517 10.33 60.93 3.09
C ALA A 517 11.76 61.33 2.59
N VAL A 518 11.89 61.28 1.24
CA VAL A 518 12.47 62.29 0.32
C VAL A 518 13.98 62.62 0.37
N ALA A 519 14.68 62.29 -0.73
CA ALA A 519 15.70 63.15 -1.36
C ALA A 519 15.97 62.72 -2.84
N LYS A 520 16.50 63.64 -3.66
CA LYS A 520 16.75 63.48 -5.12
C LYS A 520 18.21 63.18 -5.46
N ALA A 521 18.40 62.52 -6.61
CA ALA A 521 19.48 62.68 -7.62
C ALA A 521 20.95 62.36 -7.26
N GLY A 522 21.67 61.82 -8.25
CA GLY A 522 23.13 61.61 -8.20
C GLY A 522 23.66 60.71 -9.35
N THR A 523 24.15 61.31 -10.43
CA THR A 523 24.64 60.62 -11.65
C THR A 523 26.15 60.38 -11.69
N SER A 524 26.60 59.21 -12.17
CA SER A 524 27.78 58.94 -13.06
C SER A 524 28.00 57.41 -13.13
N GLY A 525 28.16 56.77 -14.30
CA GLY A 525 29.41 56.61 -15.09
C GLY A 525 30.23 55.40 -14.56
N SER A 526 30.59 54.34 -15.30
CA SER A 526 30.76 54.16 -16.75
C SER A 526 30.67 52.69 -17.25
N LYS A 527 30.51 52.56 -18.59
CA LYS A 527 30.62 51.40 -19.51
C LYS A 527 31.34 50.11 -19.04
N VAL A 528 30.75 48.96 -19.40
CA VAL A 528 31.18 48.03 -20.49
C VAL A 528 30.11 46.94 -20.68
N GLY A 529 29.95 46.37 -21.88
CA GLY A 529 28.99 45.28 -22.13
C GLY A 529 29.39 44.38 -23.30
N SER A 530 28.72 43.23 -23.43
CA SER A 530 28.85 42.33 -24.59
C SER A 530 27.57 41.50 -24.82
N LYS A 531 27.36 41.04 -26.06
CA LYS A 531 26.07 40.54 -26.59
C LYS A 531 26.06 39.04 -26.91
N ILE A 532 24.85 38.49 -26.97
CA ILE A 532 24.45 37.14 -27.42
C ILE A 532 24.50 37.04 -28.96
N PRO A 533 24.76 35.84 -29.53
CA PRO A 533 24.36 35.50 -30.91
C PRO A 533 23.44 34.26 -31.03
N THR A 534 22.63 34.23 -32.09
CA THR A 534 21.67 33.16 -32.46
C THR A 534 21.83 32.77 -33.95
N PRO A 535 21.59 31.50 -34.35
CA PRO A 535 21.17 31.16 -35.72
C PRO A 535 19.91 30.24 -35.74
N LYS A 536 18.83 30.57 -36.46
CA LYS A 536 18.56 30.50 -37.93
C LYS A 536 18.06 29.13 -38.44
N GLY A 537 16.95 29.18 -39.20
CA GLY A 537 16.21 28.05 -39.80
C GLY A 537 16.47 27.81 -41.30
N PRO A 538 15.61 27.04 -41.99
CA PRO A 538 16.04 26.11 -43.06
C PRO A 538 15.82 26.58 -44.51
N GLY A 539 16.44 25.87 -45.46
CA GLY A 539 16.33 26.11 -46.91
C GLY A 539 15.93 24.88 -47.75
N LYS A 540 15.37 25.17 -48.93
CA LYS A 540 14.86 24.27 -49.99
C LYS A 540 15.66 24.49 -51.29
N SER A 541 15.71 23.64 -52.31
CA SER A 541 15.36 22.20 -52.50
C SER A 541 15.67 21.80 -53.96
N SER A 542 16.11 20.58 -54.27
CA SER A 542 15.99 19.96 -55.61
C SER A 542 16.31 18.45 -55.59
N GLY A 543 15.88 17.68 -56.61
CA GLY A 543 16.02 16.20 -56.63
C GLY A 543 16.09 15.55 -58.02
N ARG A 544 15.89 14.21 -58.06
CA ARG A 544 16.16 13.23 -59.17
C ARG A 544 17.69 13.03 -59.41
N THR A 545 18.19 11.84 -59.79
CA THR A 545 17.64 10.74 -60.62
C THR A 545 17.96 9.29 -60.14
N TYR A 546 17.23 8.34 -60.74
CA TYR A 546 17.37 6.87 -60.80
C TYR A 546 18.79 6.24 -60.82
N THR A 547 18.97 5.05 -60.22
CA THR A 547 19.10 3.74 -60.95
C THR A 547 19.19 2.52 -60.00
N LYS A 548 18.96 1.32 -60.57
CA LYS A 548 18.94 0.00 -59.90
C LYS A 548 20.33 -0.52 -59.50
N ARG A 549 20.42 -1.29 -58.41
CA ARG A 549 20.65 -2.76 -58.50
C ARG A 549 20.04 -3.50 -57.33
#